data_AF-A0A0R2PAN3-F1
#
_entry.id   AF-A0A0R2PAN3-F1
#
_cell.length_a   1.000
_cell.length_b   1.000
_cell.length_c   1.000
_cell.angle_alpha   90.00
_cell.angle_beta   90.00
_cell.angle_gamma   90.00
#
_symmetry.space_group_name_H-M   'P 1'
#
loop_
_entity.id
_entity.type
_entity.pdbx_description
1 polymer ?
#
loop_
_entity_poly.entity_id
_entity_poly.type
_entity_poly.pdbx_seq_one_letter_code
_entity_poly.pdbx_strand_id
1 'polypeptide(L)'
;SDLARPRKRRPAFGVHYDPDAFGQFSETIARNLGSARFLIVQTVAVIIWIALNIAFLALRWDPYPFILLNLMFSVQAAYAAPLILLAQNRQELRDRRQAETDRAMAAATQANAEFLARELASVRFALSNVVTVDELRDQLEVLIRALDESRQAPQP
;
A
#
# COMPACT_ATOMS: atom_id res chain seq x y z
N SER A 1 -30.78 -20.94 40.51
CA SER A 1 -31.09 -21.26 39.10
C SER A 1 -30.00 -20.61 38.24
N ASP A 2 -28.97 -21.38 37.91
CA ASP A 2 -27.69 -20.90 37.39
C ASP A 2 -27.39 -21.60 36.04
N LEU A 3 -28.05 -21.17 34.97
CA LEU A 3 -28.04 -21.85 33.66
C LEU A 3 -28.02 -20.90 32.45
N ALA A 4 -27.06 -19.97 32.41
CA ALA A 4 -26.83 -19.18 31.20
C ALA A 4 -25.34 -18.94 30.93
N ARG A 5 -24.60 -20.02 30.60
CA ARG A 5 -23.29 -19.90 29.94
C ARG A 5 -23.33 -20.63 28.60
N PRO A 6 -23.26 -19.93 27.46
CA PRO A 6 -23.19 -20.60 26.16
C PRO A 6 -21.84 -21.30 26.02
N ARG A 7 -21.88 -22.63 25.97
CA ARG A 7 -20.72 -23.49 25.73
C ARG A 7 -20.27 -23.32 24.28
N LYS A 8 -19.26 -22.48 24.04
CA LYS A 8 -18.57 -22.35 22.74
C LYS A 8 -17.96 -23.70 22.35
N ARG A 9 -18.62 -24.44 21.45
CA ARG A 9 -18.05 -25.61 20.76
C ARG A 9 -16.92 -25.11 19.85
N ARG A 10 -15.67 -25.42 20.19
CA ARG A 10 -14.53 -25.25 19.28
C ARG A 10 -14.56 -26.38 18.24
N PRO A 11 -14.52 -26.11 16.92
CA PRO A 11 -14.37 -27.16 15.92
C PRO A 11 -12.97 -27.81 16.07
N ALA A 12 -12.93 -29.14 16.11
CA ALA A 12 -11.75 -29.94 16.40
C ALA A 12 -10.84 -30.22 15.18
N PHE A 13 -10.99 -29.46 14.10
CA PHE A 13 -10.11 -29.53 12.93
C PHE A 13 -9.45 -28.17 12.72
N GLY A 14 -8.51 -27.86 13.60
CA GLY A 14 -7.52 -26.81 13.32
C GLY A 14 -6.43 -27.43 12.47
N VAL A 15 -6.51 -27.30 11.15
CA VAL A 15 -5.32 -27.35 10.31
C VAL A 15 -4.38 -26.30 10.91
N HIS A 16 -3.29 -26.74 11.55
CA HIS A 16 -2.29 -25.85 12.11
C HIS A 16 -1.59 -25.20 10.92
N TYR A 17 -2.16 -24.10 10.45
CA TYR A 17 -1.59 -23.27 9.40
C TYR A 17 -0.44 -22.51 10.04
N ASP A 18 0.78 -22.98 9.81
CA ASP A 18 1.99 -22.32 10.28
C ASP A 18 2.26 -21.09 9.37
N PRO A 19 1.95 -19.87 9.85
CA PRO A 19 2.01 -18.67 9.03
C PRO A 19 3.46 -18.28 8.68
N ASP A 20 4.45 -18.77 9.43
CA ASP A 20 5.85 -18.39 9.27
C ASP A 20 6.53 -19.18 8.14
N ALA A 21 6.30 -20.50 8.07
CA ALA A 21 6.75 -21.32 6.94
C ALA A 21 6.10 -20.87 5.62
N PHE A 22 4.82 -20.50 5.69
CA PHE A 22 4.06 -19.97 4.56
C PHE A 22 4.50 -18.56 4.15
N GLY A 23 4.92 -17.73 5.13
CA GLY A 23 5.47 -16.40 4.94
C GLY A 23 6.78 -16.41 4.16
N GLN A 24 7.65 -17.39 4.36
CA GLN A 24 8.88 -17.51 3.56
C GLN A 24 8.57 -18.05 2.16
N PHE A 25 7.73 -19.09 2.05
CA PHE A 25 7.36 -19.68 0.76
C PHE A 25 6.70 -18.68 -0.19
N SER A 26 5.75 -17.89 0.31
CA SER A 26 5.05 -16.92 -0.52
C SER A 26 5.91 -15.70 -0.89
N GLU A 27 6.96 -15.39 -0.12
CA GLU A 27 7.95 -14.35 -0.47
C GLU A 27 8.82 -14.80 -1.65
N THR A 28 9.22 -16.07 -1.65
CA THR A 28 9.94 -16.72 -2.76
C THR A 28 9.06 -16.83 -4.00
N ILE A 29 7.80 -17.24 -3.84
CA ILE A 29 6.85 -17.38 -4.96
C ILE A 29 6.52 -16.02 -5.59
N ALA A 30 6.28 -14.97 -4.78
CA ALA A 30 6.02 -13.61 -5.29
C ALA A 30 7.22 -13.04 -6.08
N ARG A 31 8.43 -13.29 -5.60
CA ARG A 31 9.67 -12.88 -6.28
C ARG A 31 9.91 -13.66 -7.58
N ASN A 32 9.45 -14.91 -7.64
CA ASN A 32 9.60 -15.77 -8.80
C ASN A 32 8.51 -15.52 -9.86
N LEU A 33 7.25 -15.29 -9.49
CA LEU A 33 6.13 -15.03 -10.41
C LEU A 33 6.25 -13.69 -11.16
N GLY A 34 6.84 -12.66 -10.53
CA GLY A 34 7.05 -11.36 -11.17
C GLY A 34 8.31 -11.28 -12.05
N SER A 35 9.13 -12.33 -12.09
CA SER A 35 10.37 -12.33 -12.86
C SER A 35 10.15 -12.93 -14.24
N ALA A 36 10.51 -12.20 -15.30
CA ALA A 36 10.53 -12.70 -16.69
C ALA A 36 11.25 -14.07 -16.85
N ARG A 37 12.14 -14.40 -15.90
CA ARG A 37 12.83 -15.70 -15.82
C ARG A 37 11.88 -16.89 -15.62
N PHE A 38 10.79 -16.75 -14.84
CA PHE A 38 9.86 -17.85 -14.61
C PHE A 38 9.10 -18.25 -15.88
N LEU A 39 8.64 -17.25 -16.64
CA LEU A 39 7.99 -17.47 -17.94
C LEU A 39 8.93 -18.17 -18.93
N ILE A 40 10.21 -17.82 -18.94
CA ILE A 40 11.21 -18.45 -19.81
C ILE A 40 11.42 -19.92 -19.42
N VAL A 41 11.63 -20.22 -18.13
CA VAL A 41 11.82 -21.59 -17.66
C VAL A 41 10.56 -22.44 -17.93
N GLN A 42 9.37 -21.89 -17.67
CA GLN A 42 8.10 -22.55 -17.96
C GLN A 42 7.94 -22.85 -19.45
N THR A 43 8.28 -21.91 -20.33
CA THR A 43 8.19 -22.09 -21.79
C THR A 43 9.18 -23.14 -22.27
N VAL A 44 10.43 -23.11 -21.79
CA VAL A 44 11.44 -24.12 -22.10
C VAL A 44 11.02 -25.50 -21.63
N ALA A 45 10.46 -25.62 -20.42
CA ALA A 45 9.95 -26.87 -19.89
C ALA A 45 8.83 -27.44 -20.76
N VAL A 46 7.88 -26.61 -21.22
CA VAL A 46 6.82 -27.05 -22.15
C VAL A 46 7.42 -27.53 -23.48
N ILE A 47 8.39 -26.81 -24.04
CA ILE A 47 9.06 -27.20 -25.30
C ILE A 47 9.78 -28.54 -25.15
N ILE A 48 10.55 -28.72 -24.08
CA ILE A 48 11.22 -30.00 -23.78
C ILE A 48 10.18 -31.11 -23.62
N TRP A 49 9.06 -30.82 -22.95
CA TRP A 49 8.00 -31.79 -22.72
C TRP A 49 7.33 -32.25 -24.02
N ILE A 50 7.04 -31.31 -24.94
CA ILE A 50 6.52 -31.62 -26.28
C ILE A 50 7.53 -32.47 -27.05
N ALA A 51 8.83 -32.10 -27.01
CA ALA A 51 9.88 -32.85 -27.69
C ALA A 51 10.03 -34.28 -27.15
N LEU A 52 9.99 -34.45 -25.81
CA LEU A 52 10.02 -35.75 -25.15
C LEU A 52 8.79 -36.58 -25.55
N ASN A 53 7.61 -35.96 -25.58
CA ASN A 53 6.37 -36.63 -25.97
C ASN A 53 6.42 -37.15 -27.42
N ILE A 54 6.94 -36.36 -28.36
CA ILE A 54 7.13 -36.77 -29.76
C ILE A 54 8.18 -37.90 -29.87
N ALA A 55 9.27 -37.82 -29.11
CA ALA A 55 10.31 -38.85 -29.09
C ALA A 55 9.80 -40.20 -28.52
N PHE A 56 8.95 -40.16 -27.49
CA PHE A 56 8.33 -41.37 -26.93
C PHE A 56 7.21 -41.93 -27.81
N LEU A 57 6.54 -41.10 -28.60
CA LEU A 57 5.57 -41.55 -29.62
C LEU A 57 6.24 -42.41 -30.70
N ALA A 58 7.50 -42.11 -31.05
CA ALA A 58 8.29 -42.93 -31.97
C ALA A 58 8.61 -44.33 -31.41
N LEU A 59 8.54 -44.52 -30.08
CA LEU A 59 8.76 -45.79 -29.39
C LEU A 59 7.49 -46.67 -29.27
N ARG A 60 6.37 -46.26 -29.91
CA ARG A 60 5.05 -46.96 -29.96
C ARG A 60 4.43 -47.31 -28.60
N TRP A 61 4.84 -46.65 -27.51
CA TRP A 61 4.38 -47.00 -26.17
C TRP A 61 3.01 -46.43 -25.78
N ASP A 62 2.41 -45.54 -26.59
CA ASP A 62 1.03 -45.04 -26.36
C ASP A 62 0.33 -44.56 -27.66
N PRO A 63 -0.54 -45.39 -28.29
CA PRO A 63 -1.46 -44.95 -29.34
C PRO A 63 -2.60 -44.07 -28.79
N TYR A 64 -3.13 -43.17 -29.63
CA TYR A 64 -4.24 -42.23 -29.35
C TYR A 64 -5.40 -42.86 -28.52
N PRO A 65 -5.97 -42.21 -27.48
CA PRO A 65 -5.84 -40.82 -27.04
C PRO A 65 -4.88 -40.66 -25.84
N PHE A 66 -4.14 -39.55 -25.78
CA PHE A 66 -3.06 -39.26 -24.82
C PHE A 66 -3.53 -39.16 -23.35
N ILE A 67 -3.88 -40.29 -22.73
CA ILE A 67 -4.51 -40.36 -21.42
C ILE A 67 -3.58 -39.83 -20.32
N LEU A 68 -2.28 -40.15 -20.40
CA LEU A 68 -1.28 -39.76 -19.41
C LEU A 68 -0.98 -38.25 -19.45
N LEU A 69 -0.99 -37.66 -20.65
CA LEU A 69 -0.76 -36.22 -20.83
C LEU A 69 -1.90 -35.42 -20.22
N ASN A 70 -3.13 -35.83 -20.53
CA ASN A 70 -4.32 -35.15 -20.02
C ASN A 70 -4.44 -35.32 -18.49
N LEU A 71 -4.09 -36.50 -17.97
CA LEU A 71 -4.04 -36.75 -16.52
C LEU A 71 -3.01 -35.85 -15.83
N MET A 72 -1.80 -35.75 -16.38
CA MET A 72 -0.73 -34.91 -15.82
C MET A 72 -1.13 -33.43 -15.82
N PHE A 73 -1.71 -32.93 -16.92
CA PHE A 73 -2.14 -31.53 -17.01
C PHE A 73 -3.30 -31.23 -16.05
N SER A 74 -4.24 -32.19 -15.91
CA SER A 74 -5.33 -32.08 -14.93
C SER A 74 -4.79 -31.99 -13.50
N VAL A 75 -3.81 -32.83 -13.13
CA VAL A 75 -3.16 -32.77 -11.82
C VAL A 75 -2.38 -31.47 -11.64
N GLN A 76 -1.67 -31.01 -12.67
CA GLN A 76 -0.93 -29.74 -12.64
C GLN A 76 -1.86 -28.55 -12.40
N ALA A 77 -2.99 -28.48 -13.11
CA ALA A 77 -4.01 -27.46 -12.91
C ALA A 77 -4.66 -27.55 -11.51
N ALA A 78 -4.94 -28.76 -11.04
CA ALA A 78 -5.52 -29.00 -9.72
C ALA A 78 -4.60 -28.57 -8.57
N TYR A 79 -3.28 -28.73 -8.69
CA TYR A 79 -2.31 -28.26 -7.71
C TYR A 79 -2.04 -26.74 -7.81
N ALA A 80 -2.18 -26.15 -9.00
CA ALA A 80 -1.97 -24.72 -9.19
C ALA A 80 -3.05 -23.87 -8.48
N ALA A 81 -4.31 -24.31 -8.52
CA ALA A 81 -5.44 -23.60 -7.91
C ALA A 81 -5.25 -23.26 -6.40
N PRO A 82 -4.88 -24.21 -5.51
CA PRO A 82 -4.67 -23.89 -4.10
C PRO A 82 -3.45 -23.00 -3.88
N LEU A 83 -2.37 -23.17 -4.64
CA LEU A 83 -1.17 -22.32 -4.52
C LEU A 83 -1.48 -20.86 -4.91
N ILE A 84 -2.26 -20.67 -5.97
CA ILE A 84 -2.74 -19.35 -6.40
C ILE A 84 -3.64 -18.74 -5.34
N LEU A 85 -4.59 -19.50 -4.79
CA LEU A 85 -5.50 -19.04 -3.74
C LEU A 85 -4.75 -18.60 -2.48
N LEU A 86 -3.70 -19.33 -2.12
CA LEU A 86 -2.81 -19.00 -1.00
C LEU A 86 -2.00 -17.72 -1.29
N ALA A 87 -1.49 -17.55 -2.52
CA ALA A 87 -0.81 -16.32 -2.93
C ALA A 87 -1.76 -15.10 -2.93
N GLN A 88 -2.99 -15.28 -3.40
CA GLN A 88 -4.02 -14.24 -3.44
C GLN A 88 -4.44 -13.80 -2.03
N ASN A 89 -4.73 -14.73 -1.12
CA ASN A 89 -5.07 -14.41 0.28
C ASN A 89 -3.98 -13.58 0.97
N ARG A 90 -2.70 -13.85 0.65
CA ARG A 90 -1.59 -13.08 1.21
C ARG A 90 -1.49 -11.68 0.61
N GLN A 91 -1.70 -11.54 -0.70
CA GLN A 91 -1.75 -10.23 -1.36
C GLN A 91 -2.87 -9.38 -0.76
N GLU A 92 -4.09 -9.91 -0.65
CA GLU A 92 -5.22 -9.20 -0.05
C GLU A 92 -4.96 -8.73 1.39
N LEU A 93 -4.31 -9.56 2.22
CA LEU A 93 -3.97 -9.18 3.59
C LEU A 93 -2.94 -8.06 3.64
N ARG A 94 -1.95 -8.07 2.73
CA ARG A 94 -0.96 -7.00 2.61
C ARG A 94 -1.62 -5.71 2.14
N ASP A 95 -2.46 -5.79 1.11
CA ASP A 95 -3.18 -4.66 0.55
C ASP A 95 -4.12 -4.02 1.57
N ARG A 96 -4.81 -4.83 2.39
CA ARG A 96 -5.62 -4.32 3.50
C ARG A 96 -4.79 -3.55 4.52
N ARG A 97 -3.66 -4.11 4.98
CA ARG A 97 -2.77 -3.42 5.93
C ARG A 97 -2.19 -2.12 5.38
N GLN A 98 -1.85 -2.12 4.09
CA GLN A 98 -1.37 -0.92 3.42
C GLN A 98 -2.48 0.14 3.33
N ALA A 99 -3.69 -0.25 2.93
CA ALA A 99 -4.84 0.65 2.89
C ALA A 99 -5.22 1.21 4.27
N GLU A 100 -5.09 0.45 5.36
CA GLU A 100 -5.29 0.95 6.72
C GLU A 100 -4.23 2.00 7.11
N THR A 101 -2.97 1.73 6.79
CA THR A 101 -1.85 2.66 7.03
C THR A 101 -2.03 3.96 6.26
N ASP A 102 -2.38 3.86 4.97
CA ASP A 102 -2.60 5.02 4.10
C ASP A 102 -3.77 5.87 4.61
N ARG A 103 -4.86 5.24 5.07
CA ARG A 103 -5.98 5.97 5.70
C ARG A 103 -5.56 6.70 6.96
N ALA A 104 -4.78 6.05 7.83
CA ALA A 104 -4.29 6.68 9.06
C ALA A 104 -3.37 7.87 8.75
N MET A 105 -2.46 7.71 7.78
CA MET A 105 -1.58 8.79 7.32
C MET A 105 -2.38 9.95 6.70
N ALA A 106 -3.40 9.65 5.89
CA ALA A 106 -4.26 10.67 5.30
C ALA A 106 -5.03 11.47 6.37
N ALA A 107 -5.60 10.77 7.37
CA ALA A 107 -6.28 11.42 8.49
C ALA A 107 -5.34 12.32 9.31
N ALA A 108 -4.12 11.85 9.61
CA ALA A 108 -3.12 12.65 10.30
C ALA A 108 -2.68 13.88 9.48
N THR A 109 -2.51 13.70 8.16
CA THR A 109 -2.15 14.79 7.24
C THR A 109 -3.25 15.85 7.19
N GLN A 110 -4.52 15.44 7.12
CA GLN A 110 -5.66 16.36 7.17
C GLN A 110 -5.71 17.12 8.49
N ALA A 111 -5.56 16.44 9.62
CA ALA A 111 -5.56 17.09 10.94
C ALA A 111 -4.42 18.12 11.09
N ASN A 112 -3.22 17.79 10.60
CA ASN A 112 -2.09 18.72 10.59
C ASN A 112 -2.36 19.94 9.69
N ALA A 113 -2.97 19.73 8.52
CA ALA A 113 -3.33 20.83 7.62
C ALA A 113 -4.37 21.75 8.26
N GLU A 114 -5.40 21.19 8.92
CA GLU A 114 -6.40 21.96 9.66
C GLU A 114 -5.78 22.74 10.83
N PHE A 115 -4.85 22.11 11.56
CA PHE A 115 -4.11 22.77 12.64
C PHE A 115 -3.28 23.94 12.11
N LEU A 116 -2.48 23.72 11.07
CA LEU A 116 -1.68 24.76 10.44
C LEU A 116 -2.54 25.90 9.88
N ALA A 117 -3.69 25.60 9.30
CA ALA A 117 -4.62 26.62 8.81
C ALA A 117 -5.18 27.50 9.94
N ARG A 118 -5.50 26.88 11.10
CA ARG A 118 -5.96 27.61 12.29
C ARG A 118 -4.86 28.48 12.90
N GLU A 119 -3.64 27.94 13.02
CA GLU A 119 -2.48 28.71 13.47
C GLU A 119 -2.15 29.86 12.51
N LEU A 120 -2.22 29.64 11.20
CA LEU A 120 -2.01 30.70 10.22
C LEU A 120 -3.10 31.79 10.33
N ALA A 121 -4.36 31.39 10.56
CA ALA A 121 -5.45 32.34 10.75
C ALA A 121 -5.30 33.15 12.04
N SER A 122 -4.86 32.52 13.14
CA SER A 122 -4.61 33.21 14.42
C SER A 122 -3.45 34.20 14.30
N VAL A 123 -2.35 33.79 13.66
CA VAL A 123 -1.19 34.66 13.38
C VAL A 123 -1.59 35.83 12.48
N ARG A 124 -2.34 35.57 11.41
CA ARG A 124 -2.85 36.63 10.52
C ARG A 124 -3.72 37.65 11.27
N PHE A 125 -4.59 37.18 12.17
CA PHE A 125 -5.45 38.04 12.96
C PHE A 125 -4.66 38.87 13.98
N ALA A 126 -3.67 38.26 14.65
CA ALA A 126 -2.77 38.98 15.55
C ALA A 126 -1.98 40.07 14.81
N LEU A 127 -1.47 39.77 13.61
CA LEU A 127 -0.75 40.73 12.78
C LEU A 127 -1.65 41.86 12.27
N SER A 128 -2.90 41.59 11.88
CA SER A 128 -3.82 42.66 11.43
C SER A 128 -4.17 43.65 12.52
N ASN A 129 -4.11 43.24 13.80
CA ASN A 129 -4.40 44.12 14.92
C ASN A 129 -3.18 44.95 15.38
N VAL A 130 -1.94 44.51 15.09
CA VAL A 130 -0.71 45.16 15.58
C VAL A 130 -0.05 46.04 14.51
N VAL A 131 -0.29 45.80 13.22
CA VAL A 131 0.25 46.62 12.12
C VAL A 131 -0.91 47.18 11.31
N THR A 132 -1.52 48.25 11.79
CA THR A 132 -2.31 49.13 10.93
C THR A 132 -1.33 49.98 10.13
N VAL A 133 -1.28 49.75 8.82
CA VAL A 133 -0.47 50.56 7.88
C VAL A 133 -0.81 52.05 7.99
N ASP A 134 -2.06 52.35 8.36
CA ASP A 134 -2.53 53.71 8.60
C ASP A 134 -1.90 54.35 9.84
N GLU A 135 -1.70 53.61 10.94
CA GLU A 135 -1.04 54.12 12.16
C GLU A 135 0.45 54.41 11.89
N LEU A 136 1.11 53.52 11.16
CA LEU A 136 2.50 53.74 10.73
C LEU A 136 2.61 54.94 9.79
N ARG A 137 1.61 55.18 8.93
CA ARG A 137 1.54 56.35 8.05
C ARG A 137 1.32 57.64 8.84
N ASP A 138 0.38 57.65 9.76
CA ASP A 138 0.09 58.81 10.60
C ASP A 138 1.29 59.16 11.48
N GLN A 139 1.95 58.18 12.10
CA GLN A 139 3.17 58.41 12.87
C GLN A 139 4.31 58.95 12.00
N LEU A 140 4.44 58.49 10.76
CA LEU A 140 5.43 59.00 9.82
C LEU A 140 5.12 60.44 9.38
N GLU A 141 3.86 60.77 9.10
CA GLU A 141 3.45 62.14 8.76
C GLU A 141 3.67 63.11 9.93
N VAL A 142 3.36 62.68 11.15
CA VAL A 142 3.60 63.47 12.36
C VAL A 142 5.10 63.74 12.54
N LEU A 143 5.94 62.71 12.37
CA LEU A 143 7.40 62.88 12.44
C LEU A 143 7.94 63.80 11.33
N ILE A 144 7.43 63.68 10.10
CA ILE A 144 7.82 64.54 8.98
C ILE A 144 7.43 66.00 9.27
N ARG A 145 6.21 66.26 9.75
CA ARG A 145 5.77 67.62 10.12
C ARG A 145 6.60 68.22 11.24
N ALA A 146 6.89 67.44 12.29
CA ALA A 146 7.71 67.90 13.41
C ALA A 146 9.13 68.26 12.96
N LEU A 147 9.71 67.48 12.03
CA LEU A 147 11.02 67.78 11.46
C LEU A 147 10.99 69.08 10.64
N ASP A 148 9.93 69.31 9.86
CA ASP A 148 9.79 70.50 9.01
C ASP A 148 9.55 71.77 9.84
N GLU A 149 8.76 71.70 10.91
CA GLU A 149 8.59 72.78 11.88
C GLU A 149 9.91 73.13 12.59
N SER A 150 10.69 72.12 13.00
CA SER A 150 12.01 72.34 13.61
C SER A 150 13.01 73.00 12.65
N ARG A 151 12.81 72.84 11.34
CA ARG A 151 13.61 73.46 10.28
C ARG A 151 13.18 74.90 9.96
N GLN A 152 11.91 75.23 10.18
CA GLN A 152 11.33 76.54 9.88
C GLN A 152 11.32 77.51 11.06
N ALA A 153 11.56 77.04 12.30
CA ALA A 153 11.78 77.90 13.44
C ALA A 153 12.96 78.88 13.16
N PRO A 154 12.69 80.20 13.08
CA PRO A 154 13.75 81.19 12.92
C PRO A 154 14.64 81.13 14.16
N GLN A 155 15.94 80.91 13.99
CA GLN A 155 16.89 81.08 15.08
C GLN A 155 16.80 82.55 15.58
N PRO A 156 16.69 82.77 16.90
CA PRO A 156 16.57 84.11 17.47
C PRO A 156 17.82 84.97 17.26
#